data_AF-A0A353GMR2-F1
#
_entry.id   AF-A0A353GMR2-F1
#
_cell.length_a   1.000
_cell.length_b   1.000
_cell.length_c   1.000
_cell.angle_alpha   90.00
_cell.angle_beta   90.00
_cell.angle_gamma   90.00
#
_symmetry.space_group_name_H-M   'P 1'
#
loop_
_entity.id
_entity.type
_entity.pdbx_description
1 polymer ?
#
loop_
_entity_poly.entity_id
_entity_poly.type
_entity_poly.pdbx_seq_one_letter_code
_entity_poly.pdbx_strand_id
1 'polypeptide(L)' 'EPGNIGFYLPVMDKSDFFKTVIADGALPRKTFSMGEAEEKRFYMECRKII' A
#
# COMPACT_ATOMS: atom_id res chain seq x y z
N GLU A 1 3.68 4.03 -19.37
CA GLU A 1 3.51 3.85 -20.83
C GLU A 1 2.38 4.73 -21.32
N PRO A 2 2.36 5.14 -22.60
CA PRO A 2 1.24 5.89 -23.16
C PRO A 2 -0.06 5.12 -22.95
N GLY A 3 -1.07 5.75 -22.33
CA GLY A 3 -2.37 5.12 -22.05
C GLY A 3 -2.53 4.48 -20.66
N ASN A 4 -1.51 4.53 -19.80
CA ASN A 4 -1.65 4.07 -18.42
C ASN A 4 -2.36 5.12 -17.54
N ILE A 5 -3.25 4.65 -16.65
CA ILE A 5 -3.86 5.46 -15.59
C ILE A 5 -3.42 4.91 -14.23
N GLY A 6 -3.15 5.81 -13.28
CA GLY A 6 -2.82 5.48 -11.90
C GLY A 6 -3.69 6.30 -10.95
N PHE A 7 -4.10 5.68 -9.85
CA PHE A 7 -4.85 6.35 -8.79
C PHE A 7 -3.93 6.61 -7.61
N TYR A 8 -3.90 7.85 -7.15
CA TYR A 8 -3.23 8.22 -5.91
C TYR A 8 -4.25 8.22 -4.77
N LEU A 9 -4.18 7.21 -3.92
CA LEU A 9 -5.07 7.05 -2.77
C LEU A 9 -4.39 7.55 -1.49
N PRO A 10 -5.18 8.00 -0.49
CA PRO A 10 -4.63 8.38 0.81
C PRO A 10 -3.94 7.18 1.48
N VAL A 11 -2.97 7.48 2.35
CA VAL A 11 -2.26 6.47 3.13
C VAL A 11 -3.19 5.97 4.24
N MET A 12 -3.33 4.64 4.34
CA MET A 12 -4.02 3.99 5.44
C MET A 12 -3.17 4.04 6.71
N ASP A 13 -3.76 4.38 7.85
CA ASP A 13 -3.08 4.32 9.15
C ASP A 13 -2.79 2.86 9.54
N LYS A 14 -1.62 2.62 10.13
CA LYS A 14 -1.23 1.26 10.59
C LYS A 14 -2.24 0.67 11.57
N SER A 15 -2.86 1.51 12.41
CA SER A 15 -3.85 1.11 13.40
C SER A 15 -5.20 0.69 12.82
N ASP A 16 -5.48 1.05 11.55
CA ASP A 16 -6.75 0.73 10.89
C ASP A 16 -6.71 -0.59 10.12
N PHE A 17 -5.52 -1.17 9.96
CA PHE A 17 -5.33 -2.40 9.19
C PHE A 17 -6.25 -3.53 9.67
N PHE A 18 -6.20 -3.87 10.97
CA PHE A 18 -7.01 -4.96 11.51
C PHE A 18 -8.51 -4.65 11.52
N LYS A 19 -8.89 -3.39 11.82
CA LYS A 19 -10.30 -2.97 11.81
C LYS A 19 -10.91 -3.16 10.42
N THR A 20 -10.18 -2.77 9.39
CA THR A 20 -10.59 -2.89 7.98
C THR A 20 -10.71 -4.36 7.59
N VAL A 21 -9.75 -5.21 7.98
CA VAL A 21 -9.83 -6.65 7.68
C VAL A 21 -11.03 -7.33 8.35
N ILE A 22 -11.36 -6.92 9.57
CA ILE A 22 -12.54 -7.45 10.29
C ILE A 22 -13.85 -7.02 9.60
N ALA A 23 -13.93 -5.77 9.15
CA ALA A 23 -15.14 -5.23 8.53
C ALA A 23 -15.33 -5.69 7.07
N ASP A 24 -14.27 -5.64 6.27
CA ASP A 24 -14.32 -5.75 4.80
C ASP A 24 -13.64 -7.02 4.26
N GLY A 25 -12.98 -7.79 5.13
CA GLY A 25 -12.28 -9.01 4.76
C GLY A 25 -10.87 -8.78 4.20
N ALA A 26 -10.39 -9.70 3.37
CA ALA A 26 -9.02 -9.65 2.86
C ALA A 26 -8.83 -8.49 1.88
N LEU A 27 -7.85 -7.61 2.16
CA LEU A 27 -7.48 -6.52 1.28
C LEU A 27 -6.71 -7.04 0.04
N PRO A 28 -6.76 -6.31 -1.10
CA PRO A 28 -5.88 -6.58 -2.23
C PRO A 28 -4.41 -6.65 -1.83
N ARG A 29 -3.64 -7.42 -2.60
CA ARG A 29 -2.19 -7.50 -2.37
C ARG A 29 -1.58 -6.10 -2.53
N LYS A 30 -0.73 -5.72 -1.57
CA LYS A 30 -0.02 -4.42 -1.54
C LYS A 30 -0.90 -3.18 -1.27
N THR A 31 -2.07 -3.35 -0.65
CA THR A 31 -2.89 -2.20 -0.20
C THR A 31 -2.22 -1.40 0.93
N PHE A 32 -1.40 -2.04 1.75
CA PHE A 32 -0.70 -1.41 2.87
C PHE A 32 0.74 -1.93 2.95
N SER A 33 1.64 -1.13 3.52
CA SER A 33 3.03 -1.47 3.74
C SER A 33 3.32 -1.41 5.24
N MET A 34 3.70 -2.54 5.83
CA MET A 34 3.98 -2.67 7.26
C MET A 34 5.47 -2.96 7.50
N GLY A 35 5.98 -2.60 8.68
CA GLY A 35 7.38 -2.77 9.06
C GLY A 35 8.27 -1.56 8.78
N GLU A 36 9.50 -1.62 9.28
CA GLU A 36 10.54 -0.61 9.06
C GLU A 36 11.12 -0.69 7.65
N ALA A 37 11.73 0.40 7.18
CA ALA A 37 12.27 0.48 5.82
C ALA A 37 13.26 -0.65 5.49
N GLU A 38 14.03 -1.10 6.47
CA GLU A 38 15.00 -2.20 6.36
C GLU A 38 14.39 -3.61 6.37
N GLU A 39 13.15 -3.74 6.87
CA GLU A 39 12.38 -4.99 6.84
C GLU A 39 11.70 -5.19 5.48
N LYS A 40 11.57 -4.11 4.70
CA LYS A 40 11.00 -4.09 3.36
C LYS A 40 12.02 -4.47 2.28
N ARG A 41 12.80 -5.53 2.52
CA ARG A 41 13.95 -5.98 1.69
C ARG A 41 13.62 -6.30 0.22
N PHE A 42 12.34 -6.34 -0.15
CA PHE A 42 11.86 -6.57 -1.53
C PHE A 42 11.04 -5.41 -2.10
N TYR A 43 10.90 -4.29 -1.39
CA TYR A 43 10.21 -3.11 -1.91
C TYR A 43 11.18 -2.28 -2.75
N MET A 44 11.44 -2.74 -3.97
CA MET A 44 11.89 -1.88 -5.08
C MET A 44 10.69 -1.11 -5.67
N GLU A 45 9.74 -0.68 -4.84
CA GLU A 45 8.58 0.07 -5.30
C GLU A 45 8.92 1.55 -5.30
N CYS A 46 9.62 1.98 -6.35
CA CYS A 46 10.01 3.37 -6.54
C CYS A 46 8.79 4.30 -6.44
N ARG A 47 8.80 5.25 -5.51
CA ARG A 47 7.89 6.40 -5.56
C ARG A 47 8.58 7.52 -6.34
N LYS A 48 8.36 7.58 -7.67
CA LYS A 48 8.54 8.81 -8.43
C LYS A 48 7.16 9.35 -8.80
N ILE A 49 6.79 10.43 -8.14
CA ILE A 49 5.69 11.29 -8.56
C ILE A 49 6.35 12.39 -9.41
N ILE A 50 5.75 12.72 -10.56
CA ILE A 50 6.27 13.76 -11.48
C ILE A 50 6.37 15.09 -10.74
#